data_AF-A0A817WRG0-F1
#
_entry.id   AF-A0A817WRG0-F1
#
_cell.length_a   1.000
_cell.length_b   1.000
_cell.length_c   1.000
_cell.angle_alpha   90.00
_cell.angle_beta   90.00
_cell.angle_gamma   90.00
#
_symmetry.space_group_name_H-M   'P 1'
#
loop_
_entity.id
_entity.type
_entity.pdbx_description
1 polymer ?
#
loop_
_entity_poly.entity_id
_entity_poly.type
_entity_poly.pdbx_seq_one_letter_code
_entity_poly.pdbx_strand_id
1 'polypeptide(L)'
;MSLRGSSFSIHKSKARQFVSLSPLKISAAELPRELGTQYQTIDARIGDQKMTYNTEQGYWQSDGAVSAPINSRDMAKLEKTKRELEEDNDALRAKVEILLEMLAEVTAEHEIRHRA
;
A
#
# COMPACT_ATOMS: atom_id res chain seq x y z
N MET A 1 -25.61 -20.35 -62.83
CA MET A 1 -24.84 -19.77 -61.71
C MET A 1 -23.63 -19.06 -62.29
N SER A 2 -23.48 -17.77 -62.02
CA SER A 2 -22.22 -17.05 -62.24
C SER A 2 -21.91 -16.28 -60.97
N LEU A 3 -20.90 -16.75 -60.24
CA LEU A 3 -20.34 -16.15 -59.04
C LEU A 3 -19.03 -15.47 -59.47
N ARG A 4 -19.06 -14.17 -59.81
CA ARG A 4 -17.85 -13.32 -59.85
C ARG A 4 -18.20 -11.87 -60.20
N GLY A 5 -17.77 -10.95 -59.34
CA GLY A 5 -17.21 -9.69 -59.82
C GLY A 5 -18.01 -8.41 -59.58
N SER A 6 -18.66 -8.20 -58.44
CA SER A 6 -18.87 -6.83 -57.96
C SER A 6 -17.66 -6.43 -57.12
N SER A 7 -16.72 -5.74 -57.75
CA SER A 7 -15.53 -5.18 -57.11
C SER A 7 -15.94 -4.30 -55.93
N PHE A 8 -15.66 -4.74 -54.70
CA PHE A 8 -15.79 -3.91 -53.51
C PHE A 8 -14.72 -2.81 -53.60
N SER A 9 -15.07 -1.64 -54.13
CA SER A 9 -14.17 -0.48 -54.09
C SER A 9 -14.47 0.33 -52.82
N ILE A 10 -13.71 0.10 -51.77
CA ILE A 10 -13.70 1.00 -50.62
C ILE A 10 -13.07 2.30 -51.11
N HIS A 11 -13.87 3.35 -51.32
CA HIS A 11 -13.36 4.67 -51.64
C HIS A 11 -12.31 5.04 -50.60
N LYS A 12 -11.09 5.37 -51.05
CA LYS A 12 -10.02 5.89 -50.18
C LYS A 12 -10.48 7.23 -49.61
N SER A 13 -11.19 7.20 -48.49
CA SER A 13 -11.42 8.40 -47.70
C SER A 13 -10.07 8.86 -47.14
N LYS A 14 -9.81 10.16 -47.19
CA LYS A 14 -8.60 10.73 -46.58
C LYS A 14 -8.56 10.28 -45.11
N ALA A 15 -7.38 9.92 -44.61
CA ALA A 15 -7.19 9.56 -43.22
C ALA A 15 -7.87 10.62 -42.34
N ARG A 16 -8.80 10.20 -41.49
CA ARG A 16 -9.50 11.10 -40.57
C ARG A 16 -8.43 11.68 -39.63
N GLN A 17 -7.99 12.91 -39.89
CA GLN A 17 -7.09 13.60 -38.99
C GLN A 17 -7.90 13.97 -37.75
N PHE A 18 -7.68 13.22 -36.67
CA PHE A 18 -8.19 13.61 -35.36
C PHE A 18 -7.42 14.87 -34.93
N VAL A 19 -8.14 15.96 -34.69
CA VAL A 19 -7.60 17.26 -34.27
C VAL A 19 -7.14 17.26 -32.80
N SER A 20 -7.21 16.13 -32.10
CA SER A 20 -6.87 16.06 -30.68
C SER A 20 -5.64 15.17 -30.43
N LEU A 21 -4.49 15.60 -30.93
CA LEU A 21 -3.20 15.30 -30.31
C LEU A 21 -2.55 16.61 -29.83
N SER A 22 -3.36 17.49 -29.23
CA SER A 22 -2.81 18.54 -28.38
C SER A 22 -2.24 17.85 -27.14
N PRO A 23 -0.91 17.87 -26.89
CA PRO A 23 -0.46 17.61 -25.54
C PRO A 23 -1.11 18.70 -24.69
N LEU A 24 -1.93 18.33 -23.71
CA LEU A 24 -2.55 19.27 -22.78
C LEU A 24 -1.43 20.12 -22.13
N LYS A 25 -1.11 21.27 -22.72
CA LYS A 25 -0.29 22.32 -22.12
C LYS A 25 -1.24 23.24 -21.38
N ILE A 26 -1.93 22.68 -20.39
CA ILE A 26 -2.79 23.48 -19.52
C ILE A 26 -1.86 24.17 -18.53
N SER A 27 -1.89 25.50 -18.52
CA SER A 27 -1.10 26.26 -17.55
C SER A 27 -1.68 26.07 -16.14
N ALA A 28 -0.86 26.23 -15.10
CA ALA A 28 -1.32 26.04 -13.72
C ALA A 28 -2.50 26.94 -13.32
N ALA A 29 -2.66 28.09 -14.00
CA ALA A 29 -3.79 29.00 -13.83
C ALA A 29 -5.08 28.52 -14.51
N GLU A 30 -4.97 27.70 -15.54
CA GLU A 30 -6.11 27.16 -16.30
C GLU A 30 -6.58 25.81 -15.76
N LEU A 31 -5.72 25.06 -15.04
CA LEU A 31 -6.06 23.78 -14.43
C LEU A 31 -7.32 23.82 -13.54
N PRO A 32 -7.49 24.79 -12.61
CA PRO A 32 -8.68 24.84 -11.76
C PRO A 32 -9.95 25.15 -12.55
N ARG A 33 -9.81 25.83 -13.70
CA ARG A 33 -10.95 26.21 -14.55
C ARG A 33 -11.45 25.01 -15.36
N GLU A 34 -10.53 24.21 -15.88
CA GLU A 34 -10.86 23.07 -16.76
C GLU A 34 -11.17 21.79 -15.96
N LEU A 35 -10.47 21.55 -14.84
CA LEU A 35 -10.61 20.33 -14.02
C LEU A 35 -11.46 20.53 -12.76
N GLY A 36 -11.89 21.76 -12.49
CA GLY A 36 -12.63 22.13 -11.29
C GLY A 36 -11.73 22.35 -10.07
N THR A 37 -12.31 22.85 -8.99
CA THR A 37 -11.58 23.25 -7.77
C THR A 37 -10.94 22.09 -7.00
N GLN A 38 -11.32 20.84 -7.29
CA GLN A 38 -10.90 19.63 -6.57
C GLN A 38 -9.90 18.76 -7.37
N TYR A 39 -9.25 19.31 -8.40
CA TYR A 39 -8.36 18.53 -9.28
C TYR A 39 -7.10 17.96 -8.60
N GLN A 40 -6.75 18.42 -7.40
CA GLN A 40 -5.62 17.92 -6.62
C GLN A 40 -6.02 16.82 -5.63
N THR A 41 -7.31 16.59 -5.44
CA THR A 41 -7.83 15.58 -4.53
C THR A 41 -8.00 14.28 -5.30
N ILE A 42 -7.16 13.29 -5.00
CA ILE A 42 -7.31 11.94 -5.55
C ILE A 42 -8.35 11.23 -4.67
N ASP A 43 -9.54 10.98 -5.21
CA ASP A 43 -10.57 10.20 -4.57
C ASP A 43 -10.86 8.89 -5.31
N ALA A 44 -11.28 7.88 -4.56
CA ALA A 44 -11.75 6.61 -5.09
C ALA A 44 -13.04 6.23 -4.38
N ARG A 45 -13.95 5.61 -5.13
CA ARG A 45 -15.20 5.08 -4.61
C ARG A 45 -15.25 3.59 -4.87
N ILE A 46 -15.22 2.80 -3.80
CA ILE A 46 -15.33 1.34 -3.87
C ILE A 46 -16.65 0.97 -3.21
N GLY A 47 -17.65 0.64 -4.03
CA GLY A 47 -19.03 0.45 -3.58
C GLY A 47 -19.61 1.75 -2.97
N ASP A 48 -19.99 1.67 -1.70
CA ASP A 48 -20.52 2.81 -0.93
C ASP A 48 -19.45 3.54 -0.12
N GLN A 49 -18.20 3.08 -0.13
CA GLN A 49 -17.10 3.73 0.57
C GLN A 49 -16.40 4.75 -0.34
N LYS A 50 -16.38 6.00 0.10
CA LYS A 50 -15.57 7.07 -0.49
C LYS A 50 -14.25 7.18 0.26
N MET A 51 -13.14 7.24 -0.44
CA MET A 51 -11.79 7.36 0.12
C MET A 51 -10.99 8.41 -0.64
N THR A 52 -10.20 9.20 0.09
CA THR A 52 -9.32 10.26 -0.39
C THR A 52 -7.87 9.86 -0.12
N TYR A 53 -6.98 10.05 -1.09
CA TYR A 53 -5.57 9.74 -0.92
C TYR A 53 -4.84 10.94 -0.30
N ASN A 54 -4.19 10.71 0.84
CA ASN A 54 -3.33 11.71 1.46
C ASN A 54 -1.96 11.69 0.77
N THR A 55 -1.68 12.70 -0.06
CA THR A 55 -0.43 12.82 -0.81
C THR A 55 0.80 13.09 0.06
N GLU A 56 0.64 13.62 1.27
CA GLU A 56 1.75 13.88 2.21
C GLU A 56 2.18 12.61 2.95
N GLN A 57 1.21 11.77 3.34
CA GLN A 57 1.47 10.56 4.13
C GLN A 57 1.44 9.25 3.32
N GLY A 58 1.00 9.31 2.07
CA GLY A 58 1.10 8.20 1.12
C GLY A 58 0.06 7.08 1.30
N TYR A 59 -1.03 7.30 2.04
CA TYR A 59 -2.08 6.30 2.26
C TYR A 59 -3.49 6.83 1.97
N TRP A 60 -4.43 5.90 1.76
CA TRP A 60 -5.85 6.19 1.56
C TRP A 60 -6.57 6.42 2.89
N GLN A 61 -7.38 7.47 2.95
CA GLN A 61 -8.23 7.85 4.08
C GLN A 61 -9.70 7.71 3.67
N SER A 62 -10.56 7.08 4.48
CA SER A 62 -11.99 6.96 4.15
C SER A 62 -12.76 8.21 4.59
N ASP A 63 -13.52 8.81 3.68
CA ASP A 63 -14.24 10.10 3.84
C ASP A 63 -15.58 9.96 4.60
N GLY A 64 -15.82 8.80 5.22
CA GLY A 64 -17.01 8.51 6.00
C GLY A 64 -16.66 7.79 7.28
N ALA A 65 -17.45 8.03 8.33
CA ALA A 65 -17.44 7.32 9.61
C ALA A 65 -17.67 5.79 9.50
N VAL A 66 -17.67 5.24 8.29
CA VAL A 66 -17.60 3.81 8.00
C VAL A 66 -16.13 3.37 8.02
N SER A 67 -15.48 3.63 9.16
CA SER A 67 -14.64 2.59 9.76
C SER A 67 -15.63 1.53 10.29
N ALA A 68 -16.17 0.71 9.39
CA ALA A 68 -16.98 -0.42 9.81
C ALA A 68 -16.17 -1.26 10.82
N PRO A 69 -16.81 -1.84 11.85
CA PRO A 69 -16.18 -2.49 13.01
C PRO A 69 -15.36 -3.76 12.67
N ILE A 70 -15.25 -4.09 11.39
CA ILE A 70 -14.41 -5.16 10.88
C ILE A 70 -12.93 -4.83 11.16
N ASN A 71 -12.54 -3.56 11.07
CA ASN A 71 -11.15 -3.17 11.34
C ASN A 71 -10.85 -3.05 12.84
N SER A 72 -11.80 -2.66 13.69
CA SER A 72 -11.51 -2.47 15.13
C SER A 72 -11.34 -3.78 15.88
N ARG A 73 -12.13 -4.81 15.55
CA ARG A 73 -12.00 -6.13 16.19
C ARG A 73 -10.71 -6.83 15.77
N ASP A 74 -10.37 -6.78 14.49
CA ASP A 74 -9.15 -7.42 14.00
C ASP A 74 -7.90 -6.62 14.39
N MET A 75 -7.99 -5.29 14.47
CA MET A 75 -6.93 -4.46 15.07
C MET A 75 -6.74 -4.77 16.55
N ALA A 76 -7.83 -4.92 17.33
CA ALA A 76 -7.73 -5.25 18.75
C ALA A 76 -7.13 -6.65 18.99
N LYS A 77 -7.45 -7.63 18.12
CA LYS A 77 -6.78 -8.94 18.15
C LYS A 77 -5.29 -8.81 17.81
N LEU A 78 -4.97 -8.05 16.77
CA LEU A 78 -3.59 -7.83 16.33
C LEU A 78 -2.76 -7.16 17.44
N GLU A 79 -3.30 -6.13 18.09
CA GLU A 79 -2.68 -5.47 19.24
C GLU A 79 -2.48 -6.42 20.42
N LYS A 80 -3.46 -7.29 20.70
CA LYS A 80 -3.32 -8.32 21.74
C LYS A 80 -2.20 -9.30 21.41
N THR A 81 -2.16 -9.83 20.18
CA THR A 81 -1.10 -10.75 19.75
C THR A 81 0.27 -10.09 19.75
N LYS A 82 0.35 -8.81 19.37
CA LYS A 82 1.60 -8.05 19.43
C LYS A 82 2.10 -7.93 20.86
N ARG A 83 1.22 -7.60 21.81
CA ARG A 83 1.58 -7.50 23.24
C ARG A 83 2.06 -8.84 23.79
N GLU A 84 1.35 -9.93 23.49
CA GLU A 84 1.74 -11.27 23.90
C GLU A 84 3.13 -11.65 23.35
N LEU A 85 3.39 -11.34 22.07
CA LEU A 85 4.70 -11.57 21.46
C LEU A 85 5.81 -10.68 22.05
N GLU A 86 5.51 -9.46 22.45
CA GLU A 86 6.46 -8.57 23.13
C GLU A 86 6.82 -9.11 24.52
N GLU A 87 5.83 -9.53 25.30
CA GLU A 87 6.03 -10.17 26.61
C GLU A 87 6.85 -11.46 26.52
N ASP A 88 6.55 -12.32 25.54
CA ASP A 88 7.32 -13.56 25.29
C ASP A 88 8.76 -13.25 24.88
N ASN A 89 8.98 -12.22 24.06
CA ASN A 89 10.32 -11.82 23.62
C ASN A 89 11.16 -11.31 24.82
N ASP A 90 10.57 -10.47 25.68
CA ASP A 90 11.25 -9.97 26.86
C ASP A 90 11.57 -11.10 27.85
N ALA A 91 10.65 -12.05 28.04
CA ALA A 91 10.89 -13.25 28.84
C ALA A 91 12.00 -14.13 28.25
N LEU A 92 12.06 -14.28 26.93
CA LEU A 92 13.13 -15.03 26.24
C LEU A 92 14.48 -14.33 26.38
N ARG A 93 14.53 -13.00 26.28
CA ARG A 93 15.76 -12.22 26.49
C ARG A 93 16.31 -12.42 27.90
N ALA A 94 15.47 -12.31 28.92
CA ALA A 94 15.88 -12.55 30.31
C ALA A 94 16.42 -13.97 30.53
N LYS A 95 15.78 -14.98 29.93
CA LYS A 95 16.27 -16.37 30.00
C LYS A 95 17.65 -16.53 29.36
N VAL A 96 17.88 -15.90 28.21
CA VAL A 96 19.18 -15.93 27.52
C VAL A 96 20.26 -15.28 28.38
N GLU A 97 19.96 -14.13 28.99
CA GLU A 97 20.90 -13.43 29.87
C GLU A 97 21.31 -14.31 31.07
N ILE A 98 20.34 -14.88 31.78
CA ILE A 98 20.61 -15.80 32.90
C ILE A 98 21.43 -17.01 32.45
N LEU A 99 21.10 -17.62 31.30
CA LEU A 99 21.84 -18.76 30.78
C LEU A 99 23.28 -18.40 30.41
N LEU A 100 23.53 -17.18 29.93
CA LEU A 100 24.87 -16.69 29.65
C LEU A 100 25.66 -16.46 30.95
N GLU A 101 25.03 -15.92 31.99
CA GLU A 101 25.64 -15.77 33.32
C GLU A 101 26.02 -17.14 33.92
N MET A 102 25.10 -18.10 33.90
CA MET A 102 25.37 -19.46 34.38
C MET A 102 26.48 -20.14 33.59
N LEU A 103 26.51 -19.96 32.27
CA LEU A 103 27.59 -20.51 31.43
C LEU A 103 28.94 -19.88 31.78
N ALA A 104 28.98 -18.57 32.00
CA ALA A 104 30.18 -17.87 32.41
C ALA A 104 30.68 -18.36 33.78
N GLU A 105 29.78 -18.57 34.74
CA GLU A 105 30.10 -19.11 36.07
C GLU A 105 30.70 -20.52 35.97
N VAL A 106 30.03 -21.45 35.27
CA VAL A 106 30.53 -22.82 35.07
C VAL A 106 31.88 -22.83 34.35
N THR A 107 32.08 -21.95 33.36
CA THR A 107 33.35 -21.83 32.64
C THR A 107 34.46 -21.30 33.55
N ALA A 108 34.16 -20.30 34.38
CA ALA A 108 35.12 -19.76 35.35
C ALA A 108 35.52 -20.80 36.40
N GLU A 109 34.56 -21.55 36.95
CA GLU A 109 34.83 -22.64 37.88
C GLU A 109 35.69 -23.75 37.26
N HIS A 110 35.44 -24.07 35.99
CA HIS A 110 36.21 -25.07 35.26
C HIS A 110 37.67 -24.62 35.09
N GLU A 111 37.89 -23.37 34.68
CA GLU A 111 39.23 -22.79 34.57
C GLU A 111 39.96 -22.74 35.91
N ILE A 112 39.28 -22.37 37.00
CA ILE A 112 39.88 -22.37 38.35
C ILE A 112 40.30 -23.79 38.75
N ARG A 113 39.44 -24.79 38.51
CA ARG A 113 39.74 -26.20 38.81
C ARG A 113 40.91 -26.77 37.98
N HIS A 114 41.11 -26.29 36.75
CA HIS A 114 42.20 -26.74 35.89
C HIS A 114 43.53 -26.00 36.10
N ARG A 115 43.51 -24.82 36.74
CA ARG A 115 44.70 -24.03 37.06
C ARG A 115 45.24 -24.24 38.47
N ALA A 116 44.48 -24.89 39.36
CA ALA A 116 44.90 -25.33 40.69
C ALA A 116 45.55 -26.72 40.62
#